data_AF-A0A1E1WAN2-F1
#
_entry.id   AF-A0A1E1WAN2-F1
#
_cell.length_a   1.000
_cell.length_b   1.000
_cell.length_c   1.000
_cell.angle_alpha   90.00
_cell.angle_beta   90.00
_cell.angle_gamma   90.00
#
_symmetry.space_group_name_H-M   'P 1'
#
loop_
_entity.id
_entity.type
_entity.pdbx_description
1 polymer ?
#
loop_
_entity_poly.entity_id
_entity_poly.type
_entity_poly.pdbx_seq_one_letter_code
_entity_poly.pdbx_strand_id
1 'polypeptide(L)'
;MDLKDKVPIKLPKLPKAKNLHLTIVGIQTKNVPEKKSAGPTCKLLTQRSQKEDGINGITEKSFTKYLFPVYPELARAFYRAVHRAARCKNQHVPAAAFRAHCERVLAMLDDTDIVDTYVRMFALEDDENTVTPDGLRSLLHTSYKLSMDHYPEGPQTCLQINNTLSAVVNGCFNKKDTHSVGFVVRWLMEHCHRLIFPIHRYVVHMVATRHRELAAPGAGA
;
A
#
# COMPACT_ATOMS: atom_id res chain seq x y z
N MET A 1 30.03 66.71 -21.69
CA MET A 1 29.18 65.98 -22.66
C MET A 1 28.39 64.95 -21.87
N ASP A 2 27.09 65.25 -21.69
CA ASP A 2 26.08 64.41 -21.06
C ASP A 2 26.03 63.00 -21.66
N LEU A 3 26.05 61.98 -20.81
CA LEU A 3 25.50 60.65 -21.09
C LEU A 3 24.16 60.51 -20.37
N LYS A 4 23.19 61.32 -20.80
CA LYS A 4 21.77 61.03 -20.61
C LYS A 4 21.34 60.16 -21.79
N ASP A 5 21.32 58.85 -21.60
CA ASP A 5 20.50 57.92 -22.39
C ASP A 5 20.35 56.59 -21.64
N LYS A 6 19.58 56.62 -20.55
CA LYS A 6 19.00 55.38 -20.00
C LYS A 6 17.79 55.04 -20.86
N VAL A 7 17.97 54.15 -21.84
CA VAL A 7 16.86 53.50 -22.52
C VAL A 7 16.11 52.62 -21.50
N PRO A 8 14.82 52.85 -21.22
CA PRO A 8 14.08 52.00 -20.31
C PRO A 8 13.78 50.66 -21.00
N ILE A 9 14.46 49.60 -20.56
CA ILE A 9 14.13 48.23 -20.95
C ILE A 9 12.75 47.90 -20.36
N LYS A 10 11.71 47.96 -21.19
CA LYS A 10 10.38 47.44 -20.84
C LYS A 10 10.45 45.92 -20.76
N LEU A 11 10.53 45.38 -19.54
CA LEU A 11 10.25 43.97 -19.28
C LEU A 11 8.82 43.66 -19.78
N PRO A 12 8.63 42.62 -20.62
CA PRO A 12 7.30 42.20 -21.00
C PRO A 12 6.54 41.77 -19.75
N LYS A 13 5.33 42.32 -19.56
CA LYS A 13 4.44 41.93 -18.47
C LYS A 13 4.13 40.44 -18.63
N LEU A 14 4.55 39.63 -17.67
CA LEU A 14 4.11 38.24 -17.53
C LEU A 14 2.58 38.21 -17.58
N PRO A 15 1.97 37.39 -18.46
CA PRO A 15 0.52 37.26 -18.47
C PRO A 15 0.08 36.78 -17.08
N LYS A 16 -0.91 37.49 -16.50
CA LYS A 16 -1.58 37.06 -15.26
C LYS A 16 -1.94 35.59 -15.43
N ALA A 17 -1.54 34.77 -14.45
CA ALA A 17 -1.76 33.32 -14.45
C ALA A 17 -3.21 33.02 -14.82
N LYS A 18 -3.42 32.64 -16.08
CA LYS A 18 -4.66 32.01 -16.51
C LYS A 18 -4.64 30.65 -15.83
N ASN A 19 -5.72 30.34 -15.12
CA ASN A 19 -5.97 29.02 -14.56
C ASN A 19 -5.59 27.97 -15.61
N LEU A 20 -4.45 27.31 -15.41
CA LEU A 20 -4.13 26.09 -16.14
C LEU A 20 -5.09 25.04 -15.59
N HIS A 21 -6.23 24.93 -16.26
CA HIS A 21 -7.09 23.78 -16.15
C HIS A 21 -6.30 22.63 -16.80
N LEU A 22 -5.51 21.93 -15.97
CA LEU A 22 -4.89 20.69 -16.36
C LEU A 22 -6.01 19.65 -16.39
N THR A 23 -6.64 19.52 -17.55
CA THR A 23 -7.65 18.50 -17.84
C THR A 23 -6.95 17.15 -17.91
N ILE A 24 -6.68 16.54 -16.76
CA ILE A 24 -6.50 15.10 -16.67
C ILE A 24 -7.90 14.52 -16.68
N VAL A 25 -8.27 13.93 -17.82
CA VAL A 25 -9.33 12.93 -18.04
C VAL A 25 -10.51 13.01 -17.06
N GLY A 26 -11.55 13.74 -17.47
CA GLY A 26 -12.96 13.54 -17.12
C GLY A 26 -13.31 12.88 -15.78
N ILE A 27 -13.15 13.60 -14.68
CA ILE A 27 -13.91 13.33 -13.44
C ILE A 27 -14.47 14.65 -12.94
N GLN A 28 -15.71 14.96 -13.29
CA GLN A 28 -16.49 15.96 -12.53
C GLN A 28 -16.85 15.33 -11.19
N THR A 29 -16.08 15.60 -10.15
CA THR A 29 -16.46 15.26 -8.78
C THR A 29 -17.16 16.45 -8.15
N LYS A 30 -18.46 16.28 -7.88
CA LYS A 30 -19.14 17.08 -6.87
C LYS A 30 -18.42 16.82 -5.55
N ASN A 31 -17.75 17.84 -5.02
CA ASN A 31 -17.05 17.80 -3.75
C ASN A 31 -18.04 17.61 -2.60
N VAL A 32 -18.22 16.35 -2.18
CA VAL A 32 -18.47 16.02 -0.78
C VAL A 32 -17.21 15.25 -0.34
N PRO A 33 -16.51 15.65 0.74
CA PRO A 33 -15.43 14.84 1.29
C PRO A 33 -16.04 13.55 1.84
N GLU A 34 -16.17 12.55 0.98
CA GLU A 34 -16.63 11.23 1.36
C GLU A 34 -15.53 10.61 2.23
N LYS A 35 -15.85 10.38 3.51
CA LYS A 35 -14.94 9.76 4.46
C LYS A 35 -14.51 8.41 3.89
N LYS A 36 -13.24 8.26 3.51
CA LYS A 36 -12.68 6.98 3.04
C LYS A 36 -12.96 5.95 4.14
N SER A 37 -13.80 4.96 3.85
CA SER A 37 -14.20 3.93 4.81
C SER A 37 -14.07 2.56 4.17
N ALA A 38 -13.68 1.57 4.96
CA ALA A 38 -13.52 0.20 4.48
C ALA A 38 -14.87 -0.54 4.39
N GLY A 39 -15.94 0.04 4.95
CA GLY A 39 -17.27 -0.55 5.07
C GLY A 39 -17.82 -1.15 3.77
N PRO A 40 -17.84 -0.43 2.63
CA PRO A 40 -18.36 -0.96 1.37
C PRO A 40 -17.58 -2.17 0.84
N THR A 41 -16.25 -2.13 0.90
CA THR A 41 -15.36 -3.23 0.47
C THR A 41 -15.54 -4.47 1.34
N CYS A 42 -15.65 -4.30 2.67
CA CYS A 42 -15.89 -5.40 3.60
C CYS A 42 -17.24 -6.09 3.37
N LYS A 43 -18.30 -5.30 3.13
CA LYS A 43 -19.64 -5.83 2.82
C LYS A 43 -19.63 -6.66 1.54
N LEU A 44 -18.98 -6.15 0.49
CA LEU A 44 -18.87 -6.84 -0.79
C LEU A 44 -18.11 -8.17 -0.66
N LEU A 45 -16.97 -8.18 0.05
CA LEU A 45 -16.19 -9.40 0.28
C LEU A 45 -16.97 -10.45 1.06
N THR A 46 -17.74 -10.04 2.07
CA THR A 46 -18.60 -10.95 2.86
C THR A 46 -19.70 -11.55 1.99
N GLN A 47 -20.36 -10.74 1.14
CA GLN A 47 -21.38 -11.24 0.22
C GLN A 47 -20.81 -12.23 -0.80
N ARG A 48 -19.61 -11.96 -1.34
CA ARG A 48 -18.93 -12.86 -2.29
C ARG A 48 -18.51 -14.17 -1.64
N SER A 49 -17.94 -14.11 -0.45
CA SER A 49 -17.56 -15.31 0.32
C SER A 49 -18.78 -16.15 0.68
N GLN A 50 -19.91 -15.53 1.04
CA GLN A 50 -21.16 -16.24 1.29
C GLN A 50 -21.72 -16.90 0.01
N LYS A 51 -21.58 -16.26 -1.15
CA LYS A 51 -22.10 -16.76 -2.43
C LYS A 51 -21.23 -17.85 -3.06
N GLU A 52 -19.91 -17.76 -2.94
CA GLU A 52 -18.95 -18.68 -3.56
C GLU A 52 -18.50 -19.80 -2.63
N ASP A 53 -18.21 -19.46 -1.37
CA ASP A 53 -17.66 -20.40 -0.39
C ASP A 53 -18.72 -20.91 0.61
N GLY A 54 -19.93 -20.32 0.62
CA GLY A 54 -20.99 -20.66 1.57
C GLY A 54 -20.70 -20.21 3.02
N ILE A 55 -19.66 -19.42 3.24
CA ILE A 55 -19.15 -19.06 4.58
C ILE A 55 -19.56 -17.64 4.96
N ASN A 56 -20.08 -17.48 6.17
CA ASN A 56 -20.39 -16.19 6.77
C ASN A 56 -19.12 -15.55 7.38
N GLY A 57 -18.23 -15.10 6.52
CA GLY A 57 -16.91 -14.55 6.86
C GLY A 57 -16.10 -14.32 5.60
N ILE A 58 -14.84 -13.87 5.74
CA ILE A 58 -13.95 -13.65 4.60
C ILE A 58 -12.87 -14.74 4.61
N THR A 59 -12.81 -15.52 3.53
CA THR A 59 -11.77 -16.54 3.31
C THR A 59 -10.55 -15.93 2.63
N GLU A 60 -9.38 -16.55 2.79
CA GLU A 60 -8.14 -16.12 2.11
C GLU A 60 -8.28 -16.14 0.58
N LYS A 61 -9.01 -17.13 0.04
CA LYS A 61 -9.26 -17.29 -1.39
C LYS A 61 -10.08 -16.14 -1.95
N SER A 62 -11.23 -15.86 -1.33
CA SER A 62 -12.09 -14.73 -1.70
C SER A 62 -11.36 -13.40 -1.52
N PHE A 63 -10.59 -13.26 -0.45
CA PHE A 63 -9.79 -12.07 -0.19
C PHE A 63 -8.74 -11.81 -1.29
N THR A 64 -7.95 -12.82 -1.64
CA THR A 64 -6.88 -12.70 -2.63
C THR A 64 -7.44 -12.42 -4.02
N LYS A 65 -8.49 -13.15 -4.42
CA LYS A 65 -9.14 -13.02 -5.73
C LYS A 65 -9.76 -11.63 -5.93
N TYR A 66 -10.45 -11.11 -4.92
CA TYR A 66 -11.23 -9.88 -5.08
C TYR A 66 -10.47 -8.61 -4.68
N LEU A 67 -9.64 -8.65 -3.64
CA LEU A 67 -8.96 -7.46 -3.13
C LEU A 67 -7.56 -7.28 -3.72
N PHE A 68 -6.81 -8.35 -3.98
CA PHE A 68 -5.41 -8.28 -4.38
C PHE A 68 -5.02 -9.30 -5.47
N PRO A 69 -5.69 -9.34 -6.64
CA PRO A 69 -5.45 -10.39 -7.62
C PRO A 69 -4.05 -10.35 -8.23
N VAL A 70 -3.42 -9.18 -8.29
CA VAL A 70 -2.08 -8.98 -8.90
C VAL A 70 -0.95 -9.26 -7.89
N TYR A 71 -1.22 -9.13 -6.58
CA TYR A 71 -0.20 -9.26 -5.53
C TYR A 71 -0.65 -10.28 -4.46
N PRO A 72 -0.69 -11.58 -4.79
CA PRO A 72 -1.19 -12.61 -3.87
C PRO A 72 -0.36 -12.75 -2.61
N GLU A 73 0.96 -12.51 -2.67
CA GLU A 73 1.81 -12.53 -1.46
C GLU A 73 1.41 -11.46 -0.44
N LEU A 74 1.15 -10.25 -0.93
CA LEU A 74 0.67 -9.15 -0.09
C LEU A 74 -0.73 -9.47 0.47
N ALA A 75 -1.58 -10.09 -0.35
CA ALA A 75 -2.89 -10.54 0.09
C ALA A 75 -2.77 -11.53 1.25
N ARG A 76 -1.92 -12.55 1.11
CA ARG A 76 -1.69 -13.56 2.15
C ARG A 76 -1.10 -12.96 3.41
N ALA A 77 -0.10 -12.10 3.29
CA ALA A 77 0.48 -11.38 4.44
C ALA A 77 -0.57 -10.55 5.17
N PHE A 78 -1.43 -9.82 4.43
CA PHE A 78 -2.50 -9.04 5.02
C PHE A 78 -3.55 -9.91 5.69
N TYR A 79 -4.02 -10.96 5.03
CA TYR A 79 -5.01 -11.87 5.59
C TYR A 79 -4.51 -12.51 6.89
N ARG A 80 -3.27 -13.01 6.90
CA ARG A 80 -2.61 -13.55 8.10
C ARG A 80 -2.55 -12.52 9.22
N ALA A 81 -2.17 -11.27 8.92
CA ALA A 81 -2.12 -10.21 9.92
C ALA A 81 -3.50 -9.87 10.50
N VAL A 82 -4.56 -9.89 9.69
CA VAL A 82 -5.94 -9.72 10.22
C VAL A 82 -6.33 -10.90 11.10
N HIS A 83 -6.06 -12.13 10.64
CA HIS A 83 -6.41 -13.36 11.34
C HIS A 83 -5.74 -13.43 12.72
N ARG A 84 -4.45 -13.09 12.79
CA ARG A 84 -3.65 -12.95 14.01
C ARG A 84 -4.19 -11.85 14.93
N ALA A 85 -4.37 -10.64 14.41
CA ALA A 85 -4.88 -9.51 15.19
C ALA A 85 -6.28 -9.78 15.78
N ALA A 86 -7.10 -10.55 15.08
CA ALA A 86 -8.43 -10.94 15.51
C ALA A 86 -8.47 -12.24 16.34
N ARG A 87 -7.32 -12.90 16.55
CA ARG A 87 -7.18 -14.20 17.25
C ARG A 87 -8.20 -15.23 16.75
N CYS A 88 -8.40 -15.27 15.44
CA CYS A 88 -9.39 -16.14 14.83
C CYS A 88 -8.99 -17.60 14.99
N LYS A 89 -9.90 -18.43 15.49
CA LYS A 89 -9.71 -19.90 15.56
C LYS A 89 -10.17 -20.61 14.28
N ASN A 90 -11.02 -19.96 13.51
CA ASN A 90 -11.62 -20.51 12.29
C ASN A 90 -10.77 -20.16 11.07
N GLN A 91 -10.91 -20.93 9.98
CA GLN A 91 -10.25 -20.65 8.69
C GLN A 91 -10.77 -19.39 7.97
N HIS A 92 -11.72 -18.67 8.57
CA HIS A 92 -12.30 -17.46 8.02
C HIS A 92 -12.20 -16.31 9.05
N VAL A 93 -12.07 -15.09 8.55
CA VAL A 93 -12.07 -13.89 9.38
C VAL A 93 -13.49 -13.32 9.44
N PRO A 94 -14.05 -13.04 10.64
CA PRO A 94 -15.34 -12.37 10.77
C PRO A 94 -15.32 -10.98 10.12
N ALA A 95 -16.39 -10.61 9.43
CA ALA A 95 -16.49 -9.34 8.71
C ALA A 95 -16.23 -8.11 9.59
N ALA A 96 -16.66 -8.16 10.86
CA ALA A 96 -16.44 -7.09 11.83
C ALA A 96 -14.95 -6.92 12.17
N ALA A 97 -14.23 -8.02 12.39
CA ALA A 97 -12.80 -8.01 12.69
C ALA A 97 -11.98 -7.53 11.50
N PHE A 98 -12.33 -8.00 10.30
CA PHE A 98 -11.72 -7.54 9.06
C PHE A 98 -11.93 -6.04 8.86
N ARG A 99 -13.16 -5.55 9.03
CA ARG A 99 -13.47 -4.13 8.95
C ARG A 99 -12.65 -3.31 9.94
N ALA A 100 -12.61 -3.73 11.21
CA ALA A 100 -11.84 -3.03 12.24
C ALA A 100 -10.34 -2.94 11.86
N HIS A 101 -9.78 -4.00 11.28
CA HIS A 101 -8.40 -3.98 10.80
C HIS A 101 -8.21 -3.00 9.62
N CYS A 102 -9.11 -3.02 8.64
CA CYS A 102 -9.05 -2.10 7.51
C CYS A 102 -9.21 -0.63 7.93
N GLU A 103 -10.14 -0.31 8.84
CA GLU A 103 -10.30 1.06 9.35
C GLU A 103 -9.05 1.53 10.10
N ARG A 104 -8.38 0.64 10.84
CA ARG A 104 -7.08 0.96 11.48
C ARG A 104 -6.01 1.32 10.45
N VAL A 105 -5.90 0.55 9.38
CA VAL A 105 -4.94 0.83 8.29
C VAL A 105 -5.26 2.15 7.59
N LEU A 106 -6.54 2.47 7.38
CA LEU A 106 -6.97 3.74 6.79
C LEU A 106 -6.69 4.95 7.70
N ALA A 107 -6.72 4.76 9.01
CA ALA A 107 -6.47 5.80 10.01
C ALA A 107 -4.99 5.99 10.35
N MET A 108 -4.11 5.16 9.81
CA MET A 108 -2.69 5.16 10.12
C MET A 108 -1.98 6.31 9.40
N LEU A 109 -1.39 7.21 10.18
CA LEU A 109 -0.70 8.40 9.70
C LEU A 109 0.75 8.50 10.18
N ASP A 110 1.10 7.80 11.25
CA ASP A 110 2.46 7.79 11.79
C ASP A 110 3.35 6.86 10.97
N ASP A 111 4.49 7.38 10.53
CA ASP A 111 5.43 6.63 9.68
C ASP A 111 6.01 5.40 10.37
N THR A 112 6.24 5.48 11.69
CA THR A 112 6.76 4.37 12.48
C THR A 112 5.70 3.28 12.61
N ASP A 113 4.45 3.66 12.89
CA ASP A 113 3.32 2.73 12.93
C ASP A 113 3.08 2.05 11.57
N ILE A 114 3.25 2.81 10.48
CA ILE A 114 3.18 2.26 9.11
C ILE A 114 4.27 1.20 8.93
N VAL A 115 5.53 1.54 9.20
CA VAL A 115 6.64 0.60 9.01
C VAL A 115 6.49 -0.62 9.92
N ASP A 116 6.16 -0.42 11.19
CA ASP A 116 5.91 -1.51 12.16
C ASP A 116 4.81 -2.46 11.68
N THR A 117 3.69 -1.92 11.22
CA THR A 117 2.57 -2.72 10.71
C THR A 117 3.01 -3.63 9.57
N TYR A 118 3.69 -3.07 8.56
CA TYR A 118 4.11 -3.88 7.40
C TYR A 118 5.28 -4.81 7.71
N VAL A 119 6.18 -4.47 8.64
CA VAL A 119 7.22 -5.40 9.09
C VAL A 119 6.59 -6.60 9.82
N ARG A 120 5.62 -6.38 10.71
CA ARG A 120 4.91 -7.46 11.41
C ARG A 120 4.14 -8.38 10.46
N MET A 121 3.58 -7.84 9.37
CA MET A 121 2.90 -8.66 8.35
C MET A 121 3.81 -9.69 7.67
N PHE A 122 5.13 -9.45 7.68
CA PHE A 122 6.15 -10.31 7.10
C PHE A 122 7.06 -10.97 8.16
N ALA A 123 6.68 -10.89 9.44
CA ALA A 123 7.31 -11.63 10.53
C ALA A 123 7.03 -13.14 10.40
N LEU A 124 7.77 -13.95 11.17
CA LEU A 124 7.59 -15.40 11.23
C LEU A 124 6.14 -15.77 11.58
N GLU A 125 5.72 -16.95 11.12
CA GLU A 125 4.35 -17.43 11.39
C GLU A 125 4.14 -17.80 12.84
N ASP A 126 5.14 -18.46 13.43
CA ASP A 126 5.09 -18.93 14.82
C ASP A 126 5.59 -17.88 15.82
N ASP A 127 6.21 -16.79 15.34
CA ASP A 127 6.71 -15.69 16.18
C ASP A 127 6.57 -14.32 15.49
N GLU A 128 5.48 -13.63 15.80
CA GLU A 128 5.15 -12.30 15.26
C GLU A 128 6.13 -11.20 15.67
N ASN A 129 7.01 -11.47 16.65
CA ASN A 129 8.03 -10.53 17.09
C ASN A 129 9.39 -10.77 16.44
N THR A 130 9.51 -11.77 15.57
CA THR A 130 10.77 -12.16 14.93
C THR A 130 10.66 -12.10 13.40
N VAL A 131 11.67 -11.52 12.76
CA VAL A 131 11.77 -11.34 11.31
C VAL A 131 13.02 -12.05 10.82
N THR A 132 12.90 -12.80 9.73
CA THR A 132 14.01 -13.44 9.01
C THR A 132 14.48 -12.57 7.84
N PRO A 133 15.71 -12.80 7.32
CA PRO A 133 16.18 -12.20 6.07
C PRO A 133 15.19 -12.37 4.92
N ASP A 134 14.58 -13.54 4.80
CA ASP A 134 13.60 -13.85 3.75
C ASP A 134 12.28 -13.10 3.94
N GLY A 135 11.82 -12.93 5.19
CA GLY A 135 10.66 -12.11 5.51
C GLY A 135 10.87 -10.66 5.08
N LEU A 136 12.01 -10.06 5.46
CA LEU A 136 12.36 -8.70 5.05
C LEU A 136 12.56 -8.59 3.53
N ARG A 137 13.22 -9.58 2.90
CA ARG A 137 13.40 -9.62 1.44
C ARG A 137 12.06 -9.63 0.73
N SER A 138 11.11 -10.43 1.19
CA SER A 138 9.76 -10.54 0.62
C SER A 138 8.98 -9.24 0.73
N LEU A 139 9.08 -8.56 1.88
CA LEU A 139 8.49 -7.23 2.08
C LEU A 139 9.06 -6.21 1.09
N LEU A 140 10.38 -6.10 1.02
CA LEU A 140 11.06 -5.13 0.15
C LEU A 140 10.81 -5.42 -1.34
N HIS A 141 10.79 -6.69 -1.72
CA HIS A 141 10.48 -7.10 -3.09
C HIS A 141 9.04 -6.79 -3.47
N THR A 142 8.09 -6.96 -2.55
CA THR A 142 6.68 -6.58 -2.76
C THR A 142 6.55 -5.07 -2.99
N SER A 143 7.24 -4.27 -2.18
CA SER A 143 7.24 -2.81 -2.38
C SER A 143 7.87 -2.39 -3.70
N TYR A 144 8.98 -3.03 -4.07
CA TYR A 144 9.64 -2.80 -5.35
C TYR A 144 8.67 -3.06 -6.51
N LYS A 145 8.03 -4.23 -6.54
CA LYS A 145 7.05 -4.57 -7.60
C LYS A 145 5.95 -3.53 -7.70
N LEU A 146 5.34 -3.16 -6.56
CA LEU A 146 4.31 -2.12 -6.53
C LEU A 146 4.80 -0.79 -7.10
N SER A 147 6.02 -0.39 -6.77
CA SER A 147 6.59 0.87 -7.22
C SER A 147 6.90 0.86 -8.72
N MET A 148 7.37 -0.27 -9.24
CA MET A 148 7.72 -0.43 -10.64
C MET A 148 6.50 -0.58 -11.54
N ASP A 149 5.49 -1.34 -11.11
CA ASP A 149 4.27 -1.58 -11.87
C ASP A 149 3.44 -0.30 -12.03
N HIS A 150 3.54 0.63 -11.07
CA HIS A 150 2.85 1.93 -11.08
C HIS A 150 3.79 3.11 -11.36
N TYR A 151 4.94 2.86 -11.99
CA TYR A 151 5.88 3.92 -12.29
C TYR A 151 5.28 4.93 -13.29
N PRO A 152 5.49 6.26 -13.14
CA PRO A 152 4.80 7.27 -13.94
C PRO A 152 4.99 7.15 -15.46
N GLU A 153 6.15 6.62 -15.88
CA GLU A 153 6.50 6.41 -17.29
C GLU A 153 6.07 5.02 -17.81
N GLY A 154 5.26 4.30 -17.03
CA GLY A 154 4.85 2.93 -17.29
C GLY A 154 5.75 1.89 -16.60
N PRO A 155 5.33 0.61 -16.58
CA PRO A 155 6.00 -0.45 -15.84
C PRO A 155 7.50 -0.54 -16.12
N GLN A 156 8.31 -0.51 -15.06
CA GLN A 156 9.77 -0.58 -15.14
C GLN A 156 10.31 -1.92 -14.63
N THR A 157 11.54 -2.26 -15.03
CA THR A 157 12.26 -3.40 -14.47
C THR A 157 13.69 -3.01 -14.12
N CYS A 158 14.24 -3.64 -13.08
CA CYS A 158 15.63 -3.44 -12.65
C CYS A 158 16.34 -4.78 -12.66
N LEU A 159 17.30 -4.93 -13.56
CA LEU A 159 18.09 -6.16 -13.70
C LEU A 159 18.89 -6.51 -12.43
N GLN A 160 19.21 -5.51 -11.62
CA GLN A 160 20.03 -5.65 -10.42
C GLN A 160 19.22 -5.73 -9.13
N ILE A 161 17.87 -5.83 -9.20
CA ILE A 161 17.01 -5.81 -8.01
C ILE A 161 17.41 -6.84 -6.96
N ASN A 162 17.76 -8.06 -7.38
CA ASN A 162 18.15 -9.11 -6.45
C ASN A 162 19.42 -8.76 -5.67
N ASN A 163 20.38 -8.10 -6.31
CA ASN A 163 21.62 -7.66 -5.69
C ASN A 163 21.37 -6.50 -4.73
N THR A 164 20.54 -5.53 -5.14
CA THR A 164 20.13 -4.42 -4.28
C THR A 164 19.41 -4.91 -3.03
N LEU A 165 18.43 -5.82 -3.17
CA LEU A 165 17.71 -6.38 -2.03
C LEU A 165 18.64 -7.17 -1.11
N SER A 166 19.56 -7.96 -1.67
CA SER A 166 20.56 -8.67 -0.86
C SER A 166 21.44 -7.71 -0.07
N ALA A 167 21.87 -6.58 -0.65
CA ALA A 167 22.66 -5.59 0.06
C ALA A 167 21.90 -4.97 1.25
N VAL A 168 20.63 -4.62 1.06
CA VAL A 168 19.77 -4.05 2.13
C VAL A 168 19.54 -5.09 3.25
N VAL A 169 19.19 -6.32 2.87
CA VAL A 169 18.96 -7.41 3.85
C VAL A 169 20.24 -7.73 4.61
N ASN A 170 21.39 -7.85 3.93
CA ASN A 170 22.68 -8.07 4.58
C ASN A 170 23.08 -6.93 5.51
N GLY A 171 22.79 -5.68 5.13
CA GLY A 171 23.02 -4.50 5.97
C GLY A 171 22.20 -4.52 7.25
N CYS A 172 20.95 -5.00 7.18
CA CYS A 172 20.06 -5.11 8.34
C CYS A 172 20.45 -6.27 9.25
N PHE A 173 20.74 -7.45 8.69
CA PHE A 173 20.94 -8.67 9.46
C PHE A 173 22.39 -8.95 9.86
N ASN A 174 23.37 -8.42 9.13
CA ASN A 174 24.80 -8.63 9.38
C ASN A 174 25.16 -10.10 9.73
N LYS A 175 24.71 -11.04 8.88
CA LYS A 175 24.87 -12.51 9.02
C LYS A 175 24.08 -13.18 10.14
N LYS A 176 23.16 -12.49 10.80
CA LYS A 176 22.20 -13.12 11.74
C LYS A 176 21.03 -13.74 10.98
N ASP A 177 20.50 -14.84 11.51
CA ASP A 177 19.36 -15.53 10.91
C ASP A 177 18.02 -14.87 11.23
N THR A 178 17.97 -14.07 12.28
CA THR A 178 16.75 -13.41 12.75
C THR A 178 17.04 -12.11 13.50
N HIS A 179 16.08 -11.18 13.47
CA HIS A 179 16.02 -10.01 14.34
C HIS A 179 14.62 -9.80 14.90
N SER A 180 14.51 -9.09 16.02
CA SER A 180 13.21 -8.66 16.52
C SER A 180 12.57 -7.63 15.57
N VAL A 181 11.24 -7.61 15.49
CA VAL A 181 10.49 -6.60 14.72
C VAL A 181 10.95 -5.19 15.08
N GLY A 182 11.04 -4.88 16.38
CA GLY A 182 11.44 -3.54 16.83
C GLY A 182 12.85 -3.13 16.37
N PHE A 183 13.78 -4.09 16.24
CA PHE A 183 15.09 -3.82 15.65
C PHE A 183 14.97 -3.51 14.15
N VAL A 184 14.26 -4.36 13.39
CA VAL A 184 14.10 -4.18 11.94
C VAL A 184 13.37 -2.87 11.62
N VAL A 185 12.33 -2.53 12.38
CA VAL A 185 11.60 -1.26 12.25
C VAL A 185 12.54 -0.09 12.47
N ARG A 186 13.30 -0.07 13.56
CA ARG A 186 14.27 1.00 13.84
C ARG A 186 15.30 1.13 12.71
N TRP A 187 15.86 0.01 12.27
CA TRP A 187 16.85 -0.01 11.20
C TRP A 187 16.27 0.55 9.88
N LEU A 188 15.05 0.13 9.50
CA LEU A 188 14.36 0.68 8.34
C LEU A 188 14.09 2.17 8.50
N MET A 189 13.66 2.61 9.68
CA MET A 189 13.42 4.03 9.97
C MET A 189 14.68 4.88 9.72
N GLU A 190 15.82 4.41 10.21
CA GLU A 190 17.11 5.09 10.10
C GLU A 190 17.68 5.07 8.66
N HIS A 191 17.47 3.99 7.90
CA HIS A 191 18.17 3.80 6.62
C HIS A 191 17.29 3.89 5.37
N CYS A 192 16.04 3.41 5.41
CA CYS A 192 15.24 3.27 4.19
C CYS A 192 13.70 3.18 4.37
N HIS A 193 13.11 3.94 5.30
CA HIS A 193 11.66 3.90 5.61
C HIS A 193 10.74 4.13 4.41
N ARG A 194 11.19 4.95 3.45
CA ARG A 194 10.43 5.28 2.24
C ARG A 194 10.11 4.06 1.38
N LEU A 195 10.86 2.98 1.53
CA LEU A 195 10.60 1.73 0.84
C LEU A 195 9.31 1.06 1.29
N ILE A 196 8.68 1.44 2.40
CA ILE A 196 7.45 0.77 2.86
C ILE A 196 6.17 1.49 2.40
N PHE A 197 6.23 2.80 2.20
CA PHE A 197 5.05 3.60 1.83
C PHE A 197 4.33 3.20 0.54
N PRO A 198 4.99 2.68 -0.52
CA PRO A 198 4.27 2.18 -1.69
C PRO A 198 3.25 1.09 -1.34
N ILE A 199 3.62 0.18 -0.42
CA ILE A 199 2.70 -0.85 0.10
C ILE A 199 1.54 -0.19 0.82
N HIS A 200 1.82 0.75 1.72
CA HIS A 200 0.77 1.44 2.48
C HIS A 200 -0.24 2.15 1.58
N ARG A 201 0.24 2.94 0.62
CA ARG A 201 -0.62 3.67 -0.33
C ARG A 201 -1.47 2.71 -1.15
N TYR A 202 -0.88 1.61 -1.62
CA TYR A 202 -1.59 0.61 -2.38
C TYR A 202 -2.69 -0.06 -1.54
N VAL A 203 -2.37 -0.52 -0.33
CA VAL A 203 -3.36 -1.16 0.56
C VAL A 203 -4.50 -0.19 0.90
N VAL A 204 -4.19 1.05 1.27
CA VAL A 204 -5.20 2.10 1.53
C VAL A 204 -6.08 2.32 0.31
N HIS A 205 -5.49 2.39 -0.88
CA HIS A 205 -6.23 2.51 -2.13
C HIS A 205 -7.18 1.33 -2.31
N MET A 206 -6.67 0.09 -2.31
CA MET A 206 -7.49 -1.11 -2.52
C MET A 206 -8.62 -1.22 -1.49
N VAL A 207 -8.33 -1.01 -0.21
CA VAL A 207 -9.36 -1.06 0.84
C VAL A 207 -10.44 0.00 0.62
N ALA A 208 -10.06 1.22 0.22
CA ALA A 208 -11.00 2.33 0.06
C ALA A 208 -11.79 2.29 -1.26
N THR A 209 -11.21 1.83 -2.37
CA THR A 209 -11.78 2.02 -3.72
C THR A 209 -12.27 0.72 -4.36
N ARG A 210 -11.74 -0.45 -3.97
CA ARG A 210 -11.96 -1.70 -4.72
C ARG A 210 -13.42 -2.11 -4.85
N HIS A 211 -14.27 -1.78 -3.87
CA HIS A 211 -15.71 -2.02 -3.97
C HIS A 211 -16.36 -1.36 -5.20
N ARG A 212 -15.84 -0.23 -5.67
CA ARG A 212 -16.39 0.50 -6.83
C ARG A 212 -16.12 -0.25 -8.13
N GLU A 213 -14.93 -0.82 -8.25
CA GLU A 213 -14.54 -1.63 -9.40
C GLU A 213 -15.31 -2.96 -9.44
N LEU A 214 -15.50 -3.58 -8.27
CA LEU A 214 -16.24 -4.84 -8.15
C LEU A 214 -17.76 -4.67 -8.23
N ALA A 215 -18.27 -3.47 -8.03
CA ALA A 215 -19.68 -3.11 -8.21
C ALA A 215 -20.00 -2.63 -9.63
N ALA A 216 -18.99 -2.33 -10.45
CA ALA A 216 -19.21 -1.93 -11.84
C ALA A 216 -19.81 -3.12 -12.63
N PRO A 217 -20.95 -2.93 -13.32
CA PRO A 217 -21.56 -3.97 -14.14
C PRO A 217 -20.65 -4.24 -15.35
N GLY A 218 -19.85 -5.31 -15.27
CA GLY A 218 -18.94 -5.72 -16.35
C GLY A 218 -17.69 -6.49 -15.91
N ALA A 219 -17.29 -6.44 -14.62
CA ALA A 219 -16.10 -7.13 -14.13
C ALA A 219 -16.34 -8.60 -13.73
N GLY A 220 -17.18 -9.29 -14.48
CA GLY A 220 -17.55 -10.68 -14.25
C GLY A 220 -17.95 -11.35 -15.56
N ALA A 221 -16.96 -11.59 -16.41
CA ALA A 221 -16.99 -12.57 -17.49
C ALA A 221 -15.71 -13.39 -17.39
#